data_AF-A0A2Z6N7A0-F1
#
_entry.id   AF-A0A2Z6N7A0-F1
#
_cell.length_a   1.000
_cell.length_b   1.000
_cell.length_c   1.000
_cell.angle_alpha   90.00
_cell.angle_beta   90.00
_cell.angle_gamma   90.00
#
_symmetry.space_group_name_H-M   'P 1'
#
loop_
_entity.id
_entity.type
_entity.pdbx_description
1 polymer ?
#
loop_
_entity_poly.entity_id
_entity_poly.type
_entity_poly.pdbx_seq_one_letter_code
_entity_poly.pdbx_strand_id
1 'polypeptide(L)'
;MPSNSPYGATYFNHPAGRLSNGRLIIDFIGFTADKNEILKACCASNAPYNVDVKKPCGTAGTMVCSDPSKQINWDGVHFTEAAYRMIAKGLVEGPFANPSLETPPFKIA
;
A
#
# COMPACT_ATOMS: atom_id res chain seq x y z
N MET A 1 -8.37 -14.62 -5.29
CA MET A 1 -7.55 -14.66 -6.54
C MET A 1 -7.45 -16.09 -7.05
N PRO A 2 -7.43 -16.33 -8.37
CA PRO A 2 -7.20 -17.68 -8.92
C PRO A 2 -5.83 -18.23 -8.50
N SER A 3 -5.73 -19.55 -8.33
CA SER A 3 -4.50 -20.27 -7.97
C SER A 3 -3.34 -20.11 -8.98
N ASN A 4 -3.64 -19.67 -10.20
CA ASN A 4 -2.66 -19.46 -11.29
C ASN A 4 -2.32 -17.97 -11.51
N SER A 5 -2.58 -17.12 -10.52
CA SER A 5 -2.36 -15.68 -10.65
C SER A 5 -0.88 -15.30 -10.46
N PRO A 6 -0.30 -14.41 -11.29
CA PRO A 6 1.09 -13.94 -11.13
C PRO A 6 1.28 -12.98 -9.94
N TYR A 7 0.20 -12.63 -9.25
CA TYR A 7 0.14 -11.63 -8.18
C TYR A 7 0.92 -12.04 -6.92
N GLY A 8 2.14 -11.52 -6.79
CA GLY A 8 3.12 -11.77 -5.72
C GLY A 8 4.15 -12.86 -6.02
N ALA A 9 4.10 -13.46 -7.22
CA ALA A 9 4.81 -14.70 -7.51
C ALA A 9 6.34 -14.55 -7.50
N THR A 10 6.92 -13.44 -7.97
CA THR A 10 8.38 -13.29 -8.07
C THR A 10 9.07 -13.17 -6.72
N TYR A 11 8.44 -12.54 -5.73
CA TYR A 11 9.06 -12.33 -4.41
C TYR A 11 8.67 -13.40 -3.40
N PHE A 12 7.40 -13.79 -3.36
CA PHE A 12 6.90 -14.76 -2.37
C PHE A 12 7.00 -16.21 -2.88
N ASN A 13 7.37 -16.43 -4.14
CA ASN A 13 7.41 -17.75 -4.81
C ASN A 13 6.05 -18.49 -4.79
N HIS A 14 4.96 -17.77 -4.53
CA HIS A 14 3.59 -18.23 -4.65
C HIS A 14 2.67 -17.03 -4.92
N PRO A 15 1.43 -17.26 -5.40
CA PRO A 15 0.42 -16.19 -5.47
C PRO A 15 0.14 -15.66 -4.05
N ALA A 16 0.56 -14.43 -3.78
CA ALA A 16 0.35 -13.75 -2.50
C ALA A 16 -0.98 -12.96 -2.47
N GLY A 17 -1.63 -12.81 -3.62
CA GLY A 17 -2.89 -12.07 -3.74
C GLY A 17 -2.74 -10.55 -3.79
N ARG A 18 -1.51 -10.05 -3.93
CA ARG A 18 -1.20 -8.62 -4.10
C ARG A 18 -1.24 -8.24 -5.57
N LEU A 19 -1.79 -7.07 -5.91
CA LEU A 19 -1.86 -6.58 -7.29
C LEU A 19 -0.50 -6.08 -7.84
N SER A 20 0.53 -6.91 -7.74
CA SER A 20 1.90 -6.73 -8.22
C SER A 20 2.53 -8.08 -8.49
N ASN A 21 3.48 -8.20 -9.43
CA ASN A 21 4.22 -9.45 -9.64
C ASN A 21 5.38 -9.65 -8.64
N GLY A 22 5.67 -8.68 -7.77
CA GLY A 22 6.77 -8.74 -6.81
C GLY A 22 6.56 -7.84 -5.59
N ARG A 23 7.66 -7.25 -5.09
CA ARG A 23 7.60 -6.28 -3.98
C ARG A 23 6.95 -4.97 -4.43
N LEU A 24 6.26 -4.30 -3.50
CA LEU A 24 5.81 -2.91 -3.61
C LEU A 24 6.62 -2.04 -2.64
N ILE A 25 6.47 -0.72 -2.75
CA ILE A 25 7.09 0.25 -1.84
C ILE A 25 6.85 -0.13 -0.36
N ILE A 26 5.66 -0.63 -0.02
CA ILE A 26 5.27 -1.05 1.34
C ILE A 26 6.21 -2.11 1.96
N ASP A 27 6.87 -2.93 1.14
CA ASP A 27 7.83 -3.95 1.61
C ASP A 27 9.17 -3.34 2.05
N PHE A 28 9.43 -2.09 1.64
CA PHE A 28 10.67 -1.37 1.93
C PHE A 28 10.48 -0.27 3.00
N ILE A 29 9.25 0.20 3.20
CA ILE A 29 8.92 1.26 4.18
C ILE A 29 8.30 0.74 5.48
N GLY A 30 8.05 -0.57 5.62
CA GLY A 30 7.37 -1.16 6.78
C GLY A 30 8.15 -1.00 8.08
N PHE A 31 7.63 -0.15 8.99
CA PHE A 31 8.09 -0.03 10.37
C PHE A 31 7.84 -1.35 11.14
N THR A 32 8.82 -1.78 11.90
CA THR A 32 8.84 -3.06 12.61
C THR A 32 7.70 -3.20 13.63
N ALA A 33 6.87 -4.25 13.51
CA ALA A 33 6.32 -5.05 14.63
C ALA A 33 5.52 -6.27 14.13
N ASP A 34 4.69 -6.12 13.07
CA ASP A 34 4.00 -7.26 12.43
C ASP A 34 3.73 -6.97 10.94
N LYS A 35 4.40 -7.72 10.06
CA LYS A 35 4.27 -7.58 8.60
C LYS A 35 2.86 -7.90 8.11
N ASN A 36 2.09 -8.71 8.84
CA ASN A 36 0.77 -9.13 8.42
C ASN A 36 -0.28 -8.03 8.54
N GLU A 37 -0.12 -7.09 9.48
CA GLU A 37 -1.03 -5.95 9.61
C GLU A 37 -0.75 -4.87 8.57
N ILE A 38 0.53 -4.58 8.31
CA ILE A 38 0.95 -3.53 7.35
C ILE A 38 0.51 -3.83 5.91
N LEU A 39 0.44 -5.12 5.56
CA LEU A 39 0.07 -5.57 4.23
C LEU A 39 -1.46 -5.55 3.98
N LYS A 40 -2.30 -5.37 5.02
CA LYS A 40 -3.75 -5.33 4.87
C LYS A 40 -4.21 -3.99 4.30
N ALA A 41 -5.10 -4.04 3.31
CA ALA A 41 -5.83 -2.86 2.84
C ALA A 41 -6.85 -2.38 3.90
N CYS A 42 -6.95 -1.06 4.06
CA CYS A 42 -7.89 -0.40 4.98
C CYS A 42 -9.34 -0.48 4.48
N CYS A 43 -9.58 -0.25 3.19
CA CYS A 43 -10.87 -0.36 2.54
C CYS A 43 -10.95 -1.66 1.74
N ALA A 44 -11.63 -2.65 2.32
CA ALA A 44 -11.48 -4.02 1.87
C ALA A 44 -12.57 -4.95 2.35
N SER A 45 -12.55 -6.16 1.81
CA SER A 45 -13.28 -7.31 2.37
C SER A 45 -12.36 -8.15 3.27
N ASN A 46 -12.93 -9.07 4.05
CA ASN A 46 -12.19 -9.96 4.98
C ASN A 46 -11.36 -11.06 4.28
N ALA A 47 -10.75 -10.78 3.12
CA ALA A 47 -9.87 -11.70 2.40
C ALA A 47 -8.42 -11.63 2.94
N PRO A 48 -7.53 -12.61 2.65
CA PRO A 48 -6.10 -12.50 2.97
C PRO A 48 -5.47 -11.24 2.36
N TYR A 49 -4.76 -10.45 3.19
CA TYR A 49 -4.28 -9.10 2.86
C TYR A 49 -5.35 -8.12 2.38
N ASN A 50 -6.64 -8.47 2.55
CA ASN A 50 -7.78 -7.62 2.33
C ASN A 50 -8.03 -7.21 0.86
N VAL A 51 -7.51 -7.97 -0.13
CA VAL A 51 -7.70 -7.66 -1.56
C VAL A 51 -8.56 -8.71 -2.27
N ASP A 52 -9.76 -8.32 -2.69
CA ASP A 52 -10.61 -9.09 -3.60
C ASP A 52 -10.91 -8.24 -4.85
N VAL A 53 -10.34 -8.63 -5.99
CA VAL A 53 -10.54 -7.94 -7.28
C VAL A 53 -12.00 -7.89 -7.72
N LYS A 54 -12.85 -8.77 -7.20
CA LYS A 54 -14.28 -8.77 -7.51
C LYS A 54 -15.07 -7.84 -6.59
N LYS A 55 -14.46 -7.35 -5.52
CA LYS A 55 -15.07 -6.46 -4.51
C LYS A 55 -14.15 -5.26 -4.24
N PRO A 56 -14.02 -4.34 -5.22
CA PRO A 56 -13.25 -3.13 -5.02
C PRO A 56 -13.84 -2.29 -3.88
N CYS A 57 -13.00 -1.46 -3.26
CA CYS A 57 -13.42 -0.50 -2.25
C CYS A 57 -14.64 0.31 -2.73
N GLY A 58 -15.62 0.52 -1.83
CA GLY A 58 -16.87 1.22 -2.15
C GLY A 58 -18.00 0.32 -2.64
N THR A 59 -17.75 -0.99 -2.79
CA THR A 59 -18.81 -1.98 -3.11
C THR A 59 -19.40 -2.62 -1.86
N ALA A 60 -20.59 -3.21 -2.00
CA ALA A 60 -21.29 -3.86 -0.90
C ALA A 60 -20.46 -5.00 -0.27
N GLY A 61 -20.36 -4.98 1.06
CA GLY A 61 -19.58 -5.95 1.83
C GLY A 61 -18.09 -5.62 1.94
N THR A 62 -17.67 -4.42 1.52
CA THR A 62 -16.38 -3.84 1.92
C THR A 62 -16.56 -3.00 3.19
N MET A 63 -15.50 -2.92 4.00
CA MET A 63 -15.43 -2.11 5.21
C MET A 63 -14.18 -1.24 5.15
N VAL A 64 -14.27 -0.04 5.73
CA VAL A 64 -13.12 0.85 5.93
C VAL A 64 -12.62 0.64 7.36
N CYS A 65 -11.31 0.52 7.53
CA CYS A 65 -10.68 0.42 8.84
C CYS A 65 -10.96 1.68 9.69
N SER A 66 -10.87 1.55 11.01
CA SER A 66 -11.24 2.63 11.94
C SER A 66 -10.35 3.87 11.83
N ASP A 67 -9.08 3.70 11.43
CA ASP A 67 -8.10 4.78 11.33
C ASP A 67 -7.20 4.56 10.09
N PRO A 68 -7.56 5.16 8.93
CA PRO A 68 -6.79 5.03 7.70
C PRO A 68 -5.37 5.58 7.79
N SER A 69 -5.08 6.49 8.72
CA SER A 69 -3.74 7.09 8.87
C SER A 69 -2.70 6.10 9.40
N LYS A 70 -3.14 5.00 10.01
CA LYS A 70 -2.28 3.93 10.54
C LYS A 70 -2.00 2.81 9.53
N GLN A 71 -2.63 2.85 8.37
CA GLN A 71 -2.44 1.85 7.33
C GLN A 71 -1.66 2.43 6.16
N ILE A 72 -0.82 1.62 5.54
CA ILE A 72 -0.10 2.02 4.33
C ILE A 72 -0.98 1.80 3.10
N ASN A 73 -1.69 0.66 3.06
CA ASN A 73 -2.47 0.23 1.93
C ASN A 73 -3.94 0.66 2.08
N TRP A 74 -4.49 1.33 1.07
CA TRP A 74 -5.90 1.73 1.04
C TRP A 74 -6.79 0.58 0.56
N ASP A 75 -6.63 0.10 -0.66
CA ASP A 75 -7.60 -0.81 -1.32
C ASP A 75 -6.96 -2.03 -2.00
N GLY A 76 -5.66 -2.25 -1.79
CA GLY A 76 -4.88 -3.27 -2.48
C GLY A 76 -4.10 -2.78 -3.69
N VAL A 77 -4.38 -1.57 -4.18
CA VAL A 77 -3.73 -0.90 -5.32
C VAL A 77 -3.10 0.42 -4.89
N HIS A 78 -3.85 1.25 -4.18
CA HIS A 78 -3.47 2.60 -3.79
C HIS A 78 -2.98 2.65 -2.34
N PHE A 79 -2.13 3.63 -2.04
CA PHE A 79 -1.76 3.94 -0.66
C PHE A 79 -2.76 4.88 0.01
N THR A 80 -2.75 4.89 1.33
CA THR A 80 -3.50 5.89 2.11
C THR A 80 -2.88 7.27 1.90
N GLU A 81 -3.67 8.31 2.16
CA GLU A 81 -3.17 9.69 2.10
C GLU A 81 -1.96 9.90 3.03
N ALA A 82 -2.00 9.34 4.24
CA ALA A 82 -0.88 9.40 5.19
C ALA A 82 0.41 8.78 4.62
N ALA A 83 0.31 7.63 3.96
CA ALA A 83 1.46 7.01 3.32
C ALA A 83 1.98 7.83 2.12
N TYR A 84 1.09 8.35 1.27
CA TYR A 84 1.50 9.24 0.18
C TYR A 84 2.17 10.51 0.68
N ARG A 85 1.67 11.10 1.78
CA ARG A 85 2.26 12.27 2.42
C ARG A 85 3.70 12.01 2.85
N MET A 86 3.97 10.86 3.48
CA MET A 86 5.33 10.47 3.86
C MET A 86 6.26 10.29 2.66
N ILE A 87 5.78 9.60 1.61
CA ILE A 87 6.55 9.39 0.38
C ILE A 87 6.86 10.74 -0.28
N ALA A 88 5.85 11.59 -0.45
CA ALA A 88 6.00 12.89 -1.07
C ALA A 88 6.97 13.78 -0.29
N LYS A 89 6.87 13.82 1.05
CA LYS A 89 7.80 14.57 1.90
C LYS A 89 9.23 14.09 1.74
N GLY A 90 9.47 12.78 1.68
CA GLY A 90 10.80 12.23 1.44
C GLY A 90 11.37 12.64 0.08
N LEU A 91 10.56 12.57 -0.98
CA LEU A 91 10.99 12.92 -2.34
C LEU A 91 11.24 14.43 -2.51
N VAL A 92 10.38 15.25 -1.93
CA VAL A 92 10.30 16.69 -2.20
C VAL A 92 11.14 17.51 -1.21
N GLU A 93 11.12 17.14 0.08
CA GLU A 93 11.86 17.84 1.14
C GLU A 93 13.13 17.10 1.57
N GLY A 94 13.26 15.82 1.21
CA GLY A 94 14.37 14.96 1.60
C GLY A 94 15.39 14.70 0.48
N PRO A 95 16.46 13.95 0.78
CA PRO A 95 17.54 13.66 -0.16
C PRO A 95 17.23 12.51 -1.13
N PHE A 96 15.96 12.07 -1.23
CA PHE A 96 15.59 10.85 -1.94
C PHE A 96 15.31 11.06 -3.44
N ALA A 97 15.60 12.25 -3.98
CA ALA A 97 15.57 12.56 -5.40
C ALA A 97 16.95 13.03 -5.89
N ASN A 98 17.35 12.59 -7.09
CA ASN A 98 18.58 13.02 -7.75
C ASN A 98 18.31 13.38 -9.24
N PRO A 99 18.50 14.65 -9.65
CA PRO A 99 18.84 15.80 -8.80
C PRO A 99 17.74 16.07 -7.77
N SER A 100 18.09 16.79 -6.69
CA SER A 100 17.11 17.20 -5.69
C SER A 100 16.00 18.01 -6.37
N LEU A 101 14.75 17.77 -5.96
CA LEU A 101 13.62 18.55 -6.45
C LEU A 101 13.70 19.97 -5.90
N GLU A 102 13.25 20.95 -6.69
CA GLU A 102 13.11 22.30 -6.16
C GLU A 102 12.14 22.28 -4.98
N THR A 103 12.57 22.89 -3.87
CA THR A 103 11.75 22.94 -2.66
C THR A 103 10.44 23.68 -2.97
N PRO A 104 9.27 23.08 -2.71
CA PRO A 104 7.99 23.70 -3.00
C PRO A 104 7.81 24.96 -2.16
N PRO A 105 7.01 25.94 -2.64
CA PRO A 105 6.76 27.19 -1.91
C PRO A 105 5.99 26.98 -0.59
N PHE A 106 5.49 25.77 -0.33
CA PHE A 106 4.83 25.37 0.89
C PHE A 106 5.32 23.99 1.32
N LYS A 107 5.41 23.77 2.64
CA LYS A 107 5.72 22.45 3.20
C LYS A 107 4.53 21.52 3.01
N ILE A 108 4.83 20.24 2.83
CA ILE A 108 3.81 19.19 2.87
C ILE A 108 3.40 19.06 4.34
N ALA A 109 2.22 19.61 4.66
CA ALA A 109 1.60 19.52 5.99
C ALA A 109 1.34 18.07 6.38
#